data_AF-A0A2E3GMK5-F1
#
_entry.id   AF-A0A2E3GMK5-F1
#
_cell.length_a   1.000
_cell.length_b   1.000
_cell.length_c   1.000
_cell.angle_alpha   90.00
_cell.angle_beta   90.00
_cell.angle_gamma   90.00
#
_symmetry.space_group_name_H-M   'P 1'
#
loop_
_entity.id
_entity.type
_entity.pdbx_description
1 polymer ?
#
loop_
_entity_poly.entity_id
_entity_poly.type
_entity_poly.pdbx_seq_one_letter_code
_entity_poly.pdbx_strand_id
1 'polypeptide(L)'
;MEKYTQSSTQRSLASYLLMVFGCFAMLTNSAWAQGSFSRAVDYPFLHPEANVIQYYSDSALIHVRDAWNNADSNAFVIAHFGDEHVQGDMFTGHLQEILQEEAGDGGWGMVQPHSIAHTFSSVYYTSSHKGAWRYDIASRMTPSIPRGVSGMVAKTADENAQISFEFKEKLPQRTMRLQIFCEASNSFDVLWVSGEDTVLIQPSSMNADSGYIEALIPSFEREFTLMCQKSAPSQSGFIFHGANLLSAEDSGLVYHSLGVEGSGYAGILNAESFSAQLAALNPDLIILDFSVGELSGRDVLGPFTKKNISRTIAKVNRACPNAAILLLSGQDMYRSKQENVAVTEEYSALLHEIAKEKGCLLYDWFWASGGRTRILDWKTLQLANLNLISLKPKGYRLKAEMLGEALLVALNEETIQPTEVEVEAFREAQAERLLDFQTLEVIATSTTTQEVTTSNTTIRAYSPPTVESGSAVSTSNSSSSSNSNQRITHVVEEGEVLSVIAEQYNVGLSQVIGWNNITDAASLRIGQELVIYPGQSVFTAGGTSTSSPSSSSSSKVIHTVKSGEVLSVIAEQYNVGLSQVIGWNNITDAASLRIGQELVIYPDESNLD
;
A
#
# COMPACT_ATOMS: atom_id res chain seq x y z
N MET A 1 -26.09 -46.46 -22.96
CA MET A 1 -24.63 -46.45 -22.78
C MET A 1 -24.26 -45.05 -22.28
N GLU A 2 -24.78 -44.66 -21.11
CA GLU A 2 -24.78 -43.24 -20.67
C GLU A 2 -25.01 -43.12 -19.15
N LYS A 3 -24.47 -44.06 -18.36
CA LYS A 3 -24.55 -44.02 -16.88
C LYS A 3 -23.27 -44.40 -16.16
N TYR A 4 -22.12 -44.45 -16.85
CA TYR A 4 -20.86 -44.94 -16.26
C TYR A 4 -19.69 -43.96 -16.26
N THR A 5 -19.87 -42.70 -16.68
CA THR A 5 -18.77 -41.73 -16.80
C THR A 5 -18.71 -40.67 -15.68
N GLN A 6 -19.72 -40.54 -14.81
CA GLN A 6 -19.71 -39.54 -13.73
C GLN A 6 -19.11 -40.04 -12.39
N SER A 7 -18.92 -41.36 -12.21
CA SER A 7 -18.47 -41.89 -10.89
C SER A 7 -16.96 -42.09 -10.77
N SER A 8 -16.21 -42.14 -11.88
CA SER A 8 -14.75 -42.34 -11.84
C SER A 8 -14.00 -41.05 -11.52
N THR A 9 -14.48 -39.91 -12.01
CA THR A 9 -13.83 -38.59 -11.83
C THR A 9 -13.98 -38.08 -10.40
N GLN A 10 -15.16 -38.22 -9.79
CA GLN A 10 -15.37 -37.87 -8.36
C GLN A 10 -14.59 -38.78 -7.40
N ARG A 11 -14.45 -40.07 -7.70
CA ARG A 11 -13.63 -40.99 -6.90
C ARG A 11 -12.14 -40.74 -7.07
N SER A 12 -11.71 -40.28 -8.24
CA SER A 12 -10.34 -39.83 -8.51
C SER A 12 -9.99 -38.56 -7.72
N LEU A 13 -10.86 -37.54 -7.75
CA LEU A 13 -10.69 -36.29 -7.00
C LEU A 13 -10.68 -36.51 -5.48
N ALA A 14 -11.59 -37.31 -4.94
CA ALA A 14 -11.61 -37.62 -3.51
C ALA A 14 -10.37 -38.41 -3.06
N SER A 15 -9.84 -39.29 -3.91
CA SER A 15 -8.62 -40.06 -3.63
C SER A 15 -7.36 -39.18 -3.76
N TYR A 16 -7.37 -38.19 -4.66
CA TYR A 16 -6.31 -37.19 -4.79
C TYR A 16 -6.31 -36.19 -3.63
N LEU A 17 -7.47 -35.67 -3.22
CA LEU A 17 -7.63 -34.85 -2.02
C LEU A 17 -7.11 -35.59 -0.78
N LEU A 18 -7.44 -36.86 -0.59
CA LEU A 18 -6.91 -37.69 0.50
C LEU A 18 -5.39 -37.91 0.43
N MET A 19 -4.79 -37.91 -0.77
CA MET A 19 -3.35 -38.07 -0.97
C MET A 19 -2.60 -36.74 -0.76
N VAL A 20 -3.16 -35.63 -1.22
CA VAL A 20 -2.70 -34.25 -0.93
C VAL A 20 -2.77 -33.98 0.58
N PHE A 21 -3.90 -34.29 1.23
CA PHE A 21 -4.00 -34.23 2.70
C PHE A 21 -3.01 -35.18 3.41
N GLY A 22 -2.68 -36.33 2.81
CA GLY A 22 -1.73 -37.30 3.36
C GLY A 22 -0.26 -36.86 3.31
N CYS A 23 0.17 -36.19 2.23
CA CYS A 23 1.49 -35.57 2.13
C CYS A 23 1.58 -34.31 3.00
N PHE A 24 0.52 -33.49 3.05
CA PHE A 24 0.47 -32.32 3.93
C PHE A 24 0.41 -32.67 5.42
N ALA A 25 -0.22 -33.79 5.80
CA ALA A 25 -0.19 -34.28 7.17
C ALA A 25 1.21 -34.73 7.64
N MET A 26 2.16 -34.97 6.72
CA MET A 26 3.56 -35.24 7.08
C MET A 26 4.39 -33.97 7.33
N LEU A 27 3.84 -32.77 7.10
CA LEU A 27 4.45 -31.47 7.45
C LEU A 27 4.21 -31.09 8.93
N THR A 28 3.64 -31.96 9.76
CA THR A 28 3.00 -31.60 11.05
C THR A 28 3.91 -31.60 12.29
N ASN A 29 5.22 -31.74 12.13
CA ASN A 29 6.15 -31.81 13.27
C ASN A 29 6.85 -30.49 13.64
N SER A 30 6.66 -29.41 12.89
CA SER A 30 7.16 -28.09 13.31
C SER A 30 6.08 -27.29 14.03
N ALA A 31 6.50 -26.51 15.04
CA ALA A 31 5.61 -25.61 15.77
C ALA A 31 4.94 -24.58 14.84
N TRP A 32 5.62 -24.22 13.75
CA TRP A 32 5.15 -23.31 12.70
C TRP A 32 3.95 -23.89 11.95
N ALA A 33 4.04 -25.11 11.40
CA ALA A 33 2.95 -25.75 10.66
C ALA A 33 1.68 -26.00 11.51
N GLN A 34 1.82 -26.12 12.84
CA GLN A 34 0.67 -26.20 13.76
C GLN A 34 -0.09 -24.85 13.88
N GLY A 35 0.61 -23.72 13.67
CA GLY A 35 0.04 -22.37 13.67
C GLY A 35 -0.95 -22.13 12.51
N SER A 36 -0.58 -22.44 11.27
CA SER A 36 -1.49 -22.35 10.11
C SER A 36 -2.75 -23.19 10.28
N PHE A 37 -2.62 -24.39 10.85
CA PHE A 37 -3.77 -25.29 11.06
C PHE A 37 -4.74 -24.77 12.13
N SER A 38 -4.23 -24.08 13.16
CA SER A 38 -5.07 -23.43 14.16
C SER A 38 -5.87 -22.25 13.57
N ARG A 39 -5.27 -21.47 12.65
CA ARG A 39 -5.94 -20.32 12.03
C ARG A 39 -7.08 -20.72 11.09
N ALA A 40 -7.01 -21.89 10.47
CA ALA A 40 -8.08 -22.43 9.63
C ALA A 40 -9.40 -22.65 10.39
N VAL A 41 -9.32 -22.84 11.71
CA VAL A 41 -10.49 -22.95 12.59
C VAL A 41 -11.19 -21.60 12.74
N ASP A 42 -10.40 -20.53 12.93
CA ASP A 42 -10.93 -19.18 13.12
C ASP A 42 -11.30 -18.51 11.79
N TYR A 43 -10.64 -18.91 10.70
CA TYR A 43 -10.79 -18.35 9.35
C TYR A 43 -10.96 -19.46 8.29
N PRO A 44 -12.17 -20.05 8.18
CA PRO A 44 -12.40 -21.22 7.31
C PRO A 44 -12.28 -20.96 5.80
N PHE A 45 -12.18 -19.70 5.39
CA PHE A 45 -12.00 -19.30 3.99
C PHE A 45 -10.53 -19.20 3.58
N LEU A 46 -9.58 -19.24 4.54
CA LEU A 46 -8.16 -19.30 4.22
C LEU A 46 -7.78 -20.69 3.72
N HIS A 47 -6.67 -20.74 2.97
CA HIS A 47 -6.10 -21.99 2.45
C HIS A 47 -4.71 -22.22 3.06
N PRO A 48 -4.62 -22.83 4.26
CA PRO A 48 -3.34 -23.21 4.89
C PRO A 48 -2.43 -24.03 3.97
N GLU A 49 -3.02 -24.88 3.14
CA GLU A 49 -2.33 -25.69 2.14
C GLU A 49 -1.61 -24.85 1.06
N ALA A 50 -2.07 -23.63 0.83
CA ALA A 50 -1.44 -22.67 -0.09
C ALA A 50 -0.48 -21.70 0.64
N ASN A 51 -0.37 -21.77 1.98
CA ASN A 51 0.51 -20.91 2.78
C ASN A 51 1.96 -21.40 2.74
N VAL A 52 2.57 -21.39 1.55
CA VAL A 52 3.93 -21.89 1.31
C VAL A 52 4.71 -20.95 0.40
N ILE A 53 6.03 -20.89 0.58
CA ILE A 53 6.93 -20.26 -0.40
C ILE A 53 7.19 -21.26 -1.52
N GLN A 54 6.71 -20.91 -2.70
CA GLN A 54 6.85 -21.71 -3.90
C GLN A 54 8.14 -21.34 -4.63
N TYR A 55 8.73 -22.29 -5.34
CA TYR A 55 9.93 -22.07 -6.14
C TYR A 55 9.97 -23.04 -7.31
N TYR A 56 10.64 -22.61 -8.38
CA TYR A 56 10.84 -23.39 -9.60
C TYR A 56 12.31 -23.68 -9.87
N SER A 57 13.20 -23.24 -8.96
CA SER A 57 14.64 -23.47 -8.99
C SER A 57 15.17 -23.58 -7.56
N ASP A 58 15.90 -24.66 -7.27
CA ASP A 58 16.52 -24.88 -5.96
C ASP A 58 17.56 -23.80 -5.61
N SER A 59 18.21 -23.22 -6.63
CA SER A 59 19.31 -22.26 -6.43
C SER A 59 18.88 -21.01 -5.65
N ALA A 60 17.67 -20.51 -5.91
CA ALA A 60 17.16 -19.32 -5.21
C ALA A 60 16.91 -19.60 -3.73
N LEU A 61 16.45 -20.80 -3.42
CA LEU A 61 16.16 -21.22 -2.05
C LEU A 61 17.43 -21.58 -1.27
N ILE A 62 18.40 -22.24 -1.90
CA ILE A 62 19.68 -22.61 -1.25
C ILE A 62 20.43 -21.37 -0.79
N HIS A 63 20.62 -20.37 -1.67
CA HIS A 63 21.38 -19.17 -1.31
C HIS A 63 20.74 -18.39 -0.16
N VAL A 64 19.41 -18.24 -0.16
CA VAL A 64 18.72 -17.50 0.91
C VAL A 64 18.73 -18.28 2.23
N ARG A 65 18.67 -19.62 2.20
CA ARG A 65 18.86 -20.47 3.40
C ARG A 65 20.26 -20.35 3.96
N ASP A 66 21.28 -20.37 3.10
CA ASP A 66 22.67 -20.22 3.53
C ASP A 66 22.87 -18.86 4.19
N ALA A 67 22.34 -17.78 3.61
CA ALA A 67 22.39 -16.46 4.25
C ALA A 67 21.66 -16.44 5.60
N TRP A 68 20.44 -17.01 5.66
CA TRP A 68 19.64 -17.08 6.90
C TRP A 68 20.36 -17.83 8.02
N ASN A 69 20.95 -18.98 7.71
CA ASN A 69 21.68 -19.80 8.68
C ASN A 69 22.96 -19.12 9.22
N ASN A 70 23.44 -18.08 8.54
CA ASN A 70 24.60 -17.30 8.95
C ASN A 70 24.22 -15.91 9.52
N ALA A 71 22.93 -15.67 9.80
CA ALA A 71 22.43 -14.38 10.28
C ALA A 71 23.10 -13.93 11.59
N ASP A 72 23.56 -14.85 12.43
CA ASP A 72 24.25 -14.57 13.69
C ASP A 72 25.65 -13.94 13.50
N SER A 73 26.22 -14.11 12.31
CA SER A 73 27.60 -13.75 11.97
C SER A 73 27.69 -12.71 10.87
N ASN A 74 26.68 -12.64 9.99
CA ASN A 74 26.50 -11.62 8.96
C ASN A 74 25.02 -11.28 8.89
N ALA A 75 24.67 -10.00 8.95
CA ALA A 75 23.27 -9.58 8.95
C ALA A 75 22.52 -10.14 7.73
N PHE A 76 21.36 -10.76 7.97
CA PHE A 76 20.46 -11.18 6.90
C PHE A 76 19.57 -10.01 6.52
N VAL A 77 19.66 -9.57 5.27
CA VAL A 77 19.01 -8.32 4.82
C VAL A 77 17.83 -8.63 3.90
N ILE A 78 16.64 -8.18 4.30
CA ILE A 78 15.43 -8.19 3.47
C ILE A 78 15.16 -6.79 2.94
N ALA A 79 14.97 -6.67 1.62
CA ALA A 79 14.43 -5.46 0.99
C ALA A 79 13.03 -5.74 0.43
N HIS A 80 11.99 -5.22 1.10
CA HIS A 80 10.60 -5.40 0.70
C HIS A 80 10.09 -4.15 -0.01
N PHE A 81 9.99 -4.21 -1.33
CA PHE A 81 9.45 -3.15 -2.16
C PHE A 81 7.97 -3.38 -2.42
N GLY A 82 7.17 -2.32 -2.30
CA GLY A 82 5.77 -2.43 -2.63
C GLY A 82 5.03 -1.12 -2.67
N ASP A 83 3.71 -1.24 -2.59
CA ASP A 83 2.78 -0.13 -2.66
C ASP A 83 2.31 0.32 -1.27
N GLU A 84 1.08 0.83 -1.15
CA GLU A 84 0.49 1.26 0.11
C GLU A 84 0.39 0.16 1.19
N HIS A 85 0.32 -1.12 0.82
CA HIS A 85 0.30 -2.22 1.80
C HIS A 85 1.62 -2.38 2.55
N VAL A 86 2.72 -1.95 1.93
CA VAL A 86 4.06 -1.97 2.51
C VAL A 86 4.34 -0.65 3.23
N GLN A 87 4.00 0.50 2.64
CA GLN A 87 4.38 1.81 3.17
C GLN A 87 3.86 2.06 4.60
N GLY A 88 2.65 1.58 4.91
CA GLY A 88 2.02 1.81 6.21
C GLY A 88 2.67 1.02 7.34
N ASP A 89 3.52 0.05 6.99
CA ASP A 89 4.32 -0.76 7.90
C ASP A 89 3.53 -1.65 8.87
N MET A 90 2.19 -1.64 8.81
CA MET A 90 1.33 -2.54 9.60
C MET A 90 1.57 -4.01 9.26
N PHE A 91 1.89 -4.29 7.99
CA PHE A 91 2.22 -5.63 7.53
C PHE A 91 3.71 -5.93 7.74
N THR A 92 4.59 -5.10 7.19
CA THR A 92 6.03 -5.35 7.19
C THR A 92 6.67 -5.22 8.55
N GLY A 93 6.23 -4.31 9.41
CA GLY A 93 6.78 -4.18 10.76
C GLY A 93 6.41 -5.38 11.65
N HIS A 94 5.19 -5.91 11.54
CA HIS A 94 4.84 -7.17 12.23
C HIS A 94 5.62 -8.36 11.66
N LEU A 95 5.86 -8.39 10.34
CA LEU A 95 6.68 -9.43 9.73
C LEU A 95 8.15 -9.34 10.17
N GLN A 96 8.68 -8.12 10.29
CA GLN A 96 10.00 -7.87 10.86
C GLN A 96 10.09 -8.38 12.29
N GLU A 97 9.11 -8.08 13.15
CA GLU A 97 9.07 -8.59 14.53
C GLU A 97 9.14 -10.12 14.56
N ILE A 98 8.30 -10.81 13.79
CA ILE A 98 8.28 -12.28 13.71
C ILE A 98 9.64 -12.85 13.30
N LEU A 99 10.27 -12.26 12.29
CA LEU A 99 11.54 -12.77 11.76
C LEU A 99 12.73 -12.40 12.66
N GLN A 100 12.70 -11.24 13.32
CA GLN A 100 13.72 -10.82 14.29
C GLN A 100 13.65 -11.61 15.60
N GLU A 101 12.48 -12.11 16.00
CA GLU A 101 12.36 -13.04 17.13
C GLU A 101 13.19 -14.31 16.91
N GLU A 102 13.31 -14.77 15.66
CA GLU A 102 14.07 -15.97 15.30
C GLU A 102 15.55 -15.69 14.95
N ALA A 103 15.81 -14.70 14.10
CA ALA A 103 17.16 -14.40 13.59
C ALA A 103 17.94 -13.39 14.43
N GLY A 104 17.30 -12.75 15.42
CA GLY A 104 17.85 -11.63 16.18
C GLY A 104 17.67 -10.29 15.47
N ASP A 105 17.74 -9.19 16.22
CA ASP A 105 17.54 -7.84 15.71
C ASP A 105 18.84 -7.24 15.13
N GLY A 106 18.94 -7.17 13.80
CA GLY A 106 20.06 -6.56 13.09
C GLY A 106 19.95 -5.05 12.87
N GLY A 107 18.89 -4.41 13.35
CA GLY A 107 18.62 -2.99 13.19
C GLY A 107 17.20 -2.74 12.72
N TRP A 108 16.82 -1.46 12.76
CA TRP A 108 15.49 -1.03 12.28
C TRP A 108 15.36 -1.21 10.77
N GLY A 109 16.43 -0.97 10.01
CA GLY A 109 16.35 -0.82 8.56
C GLY A 109 16.16 0.64 8.16
N MET A 110 15.44 0.89 7.07
CA MET A 110 15.38 2.22 6.46
C MET A 110 14.24 3.08 7.03
N VAL A 111 14.52 4.35 7.31
CA VAL A 111 13.51 5.39 7.50
C VAL A 111 13.42 6.30 6.26
N GLN A 112 12.19 6.60 5.86
CA GLN A 112 11.83 7.36 4.64
C GLN A 112 11.28 8.77 4.96
N PRO A 113 11.47 9.76 4.06
CA PRO A 113 11.07 11.17 4.28
C PRO A 113 9.57 11.45 4.08
N HIS A 114 8.69 10.70 4.75
CA HIS A 114 7.24 10.78 4.57
C HIS A 114 6.66 12.19 4.68
N SER A 115 7.10 12.97 5.67
CA SER A 115 6.56 14.33 5.91
C SER A 115 6.91 15.29 4.78
N ILE A 116 8.12 15.19 4.22
CA ILE A 116 8.55 16.00 3.08
C ILE A 116 7.83 15.54 1.80
N ALA A 117 7.60 14.24 1.67
CA ALA A 117 6.90 13.65 0.54
C ALA A 117 5.37 13.82 0.59
N HIS A 118 4.83 14.39 1.67
CA HIS A 118 3.40 14.58 1.91
C HIS A 118 2.58 13.30 1.76
N THR A 119 3.10 12.19 2.27
CA THR A 119 2.43 10.90 2.30
C THR A 119 2.32 10.36 3.73
N PHE A 120 1.47 9.36 3.94
CA PHE A 120 1.28 8.78 5.27
C PHE A 120 2.55 8.07 5.76
N SER A 121 2.73 8.02 7.09
CA SER A 121 3.92 7.42 7.70
C SER A 121 3.70 5.96 8.10
N SER A 122 4.79 5.27 8.41
CA SER A 122 4.79 3.98 9.12
C SER A 122 3.98 4.08 10.42
N VAL A 123 3.35 2.97 10.82
CA VAL A 123 2.71 2.87 12.14
C VAL A 123 3.72 2.76 13.28
N TYR A 124 5.02 2.66 13.03
CA TYR A 124 6.04 2.54 14.07
C TYR A 124 6.88 3.80 14.29
N TYR A 125 6.99 4.67 13.28
CA TYR A 125 7.66 5.95 13.42
C TYR A 125 6.97 7.03 12.59
N THR A 126 7.13 8.28 13.02
CA THR A 126 6.72 9.45 12.23
C THR A 126 7.95 10.23 11.77
N SER A 127 7.78 11.02 10.72
CA SER A 127 8.79 12.03 10.35
C SER A 127 8.19 13.43 10.42
N SER A 128 9.03 14.43 10.68
CA SER A 128 8.68 15.85 10.55
C SER A 128 9.86 16.60 9.91
N HIS A 129 9.64 17.81 9.40
CA HIS A 129 10.70 18.56 8.75
C HIS A 129 10.59 20.08 8.95
N LYS A 130 11.73 20.76 8.75
CA LYS A 130 11.85 22.22 8.71
C LYS A 130 12.68 22.64 7.49
N GLY A 131 12.49 23.88 7.07
CA GLY A 131 13.17 24.45 5.91
C GLY A 131 12.47 24.12 4.59
N ALA A 132 12.98 24.68 3.50
CA ALA A 132 12.40 24.48 2.17
C ALA A 132 12.87 23.16 1.55
N TRP A 133 11.92 22.27 1.25
CA TRP A 133 12.19 21.00 0.57
C TRP A 133 11.38 20.86 -0.72
N ARG A 134 11.96 20.17 -1.69
CA ARG A 134 11.29 19.62 -2.86
C ARG A 134 11.35 18.10 -2.77
N TYR A 135 10.42 17.41 -3.43
CA TYR A 135 10.37 15.95 -3.35
C TYR A 135 9.86 15.30 -4.64
N ASP A 136 10.17 14.02 -4.78
CA ASP A 136 9.61 13.12 -5.78
C ASP A 136 9.36 11.73 -5.17
N ILE A 137 8.40 11.00 -5.72
CA ILE A 137 7.97 9.68 -5.24
C ILE A 137 7.75 8.71 -6.39
N ALA A 138 7.87 7.42 -6.13
CA ALA A 138 7.87 6.36 -7.14
C ALA A 138 6.55 6.16 -7.89
N SER A 139 5.43 6.67 -7.38
CA SER A 139 4.15 6.71 -8.12
C SER A 139 4.15 7.73 -9.26
N ARG A 140 5.09 8.69 -9.29
CA ARG A 140 5.27 9.60 -10.43
C ARG A 140 6.07 8.92 -11.54
N MET A 141 5.43 8.71 -12.69
CA MET A 141 6.07 8.04 -13.83
C MET A 141 7.32 8.77 -14.32
N THR A 142 7.29 10.11 -14.40
CA THR A 142 8.42 10.92 -14.85
C THR A 142 9.06 11.62 -13.64
N PRO A 143 10.18 11.12 -13.09
CA PRO A 143 10.85 11.75 -11.95
C PRO A 143 11.32 13.16 -12.30
N SER A 144 11.00 14.11 -11.44
CA SER A 144 11.55 15.48 -11.47
C SER A 144 12.87 15.61 -10.71
N ILE A 145 13.17 14.62 -9.86
CA ILE A 145 14.40 14.47 -9.07
C ILE A 145 14.79 12.99 -9.18
N PRO A 146 16.07 12.65 -9.40
CA PRO A 146 16.53 11.25 -9.39
C PRO A 146 16.07 10.55 -8.11
N ARG A 147 15.41 9.39 -8.25
CA ARG A 147 14.93 8.61 -7.11
C ARG A 147 15.89 7.46 -6.79
N GLY A 148 15.91 7.12 -5.50
CA GLY A 148 16.74 6.07 -4.93
C GLY A 148 15.98 4.78 -4.64
N VAL A 149 16.59 3.92 -3.84
CA VAL A 149 16.05 2.61 -3.45
C VAL A 149 14.75 2.73 -2.64
N SER A 150 14.59 3.77 -1.83
CA SER A 150 13.36 4.00 -1.06
C SER A 150 12.13 4.34 -1.90
N GLY A 151 12.29 4.62 -3.19
CA GLY A 151 11.23 5.17 -4.03
C GLY A 151 10.80 6.59 -3.67
N MET A 152 11.43 7.23 -2.67
CA MET A 152 11.20 8.62 -2.29
C MET A 152 12.51 9.42 -2.37
N VAL A 153 12.40 10.73 -2.63
CA VAL A 153 13.55 11.63 -2.57
C VAL A 153 13.12 12.99 -2.07
N ALA A 154 13.92 13.56 -1.18
CA ALA A 154 13.81 14.92 -0.71
C ALA A 154 15.07 15.70 -1.12
N LYS A 155 14.90 16.91 -1.65
CA LYS A 155 15.99 17.79 -2.08
C LYS A 155 15.82 19.18 -1.49
N THR A 156 16.90 19.75 -0.98
CA THR A 156 16.92 21.11 -0.43
C THR A 156 18.16 21.88 -0.88
N ALA A 157 18.03 23.20 -0.91
CA ALA A 157 19.14 24.15 -1.00
C ALA A 157 19.20 25.06 0.24
N ASP A 158 18.33 24.84 1.22
CA ASP A 158 18.30 25.55 2.49
C ASP A 158 19.33 24.92 3.44
N GLU A 159 20.33 25.71 3.81
CA GLU A 159 21.48 25.29 4.60
C GLU A 159 21.15 24.95 6.06
N ASN A 160 19.92 25.22 6.51
CA ASN A 160 19.43 24.91 7.86
C ASN A 160 18.23 23.94 7.84
N ALA A 161 17.94 23.32 6.70
CA ALA A 161 16.86 22.38 6.54
C ALA A 161 17.05 21.12 7.40
N GLN A 162 15.96 20.55 7.90
CA GLN A 162 16.00 19.45 8.87
C GLN A 162 14.93 18.42 8.57
N ILE A 163 15.20 17.18 8.91
CA ILE A 163 14.22 16.10 9.02
C ILE A 163 14.42 15.37 10.34
N SER A 164 13.33 15.17 11.08
CA SER A 164 13.31 14.47 12.36
C SER A 164 12.50 13.19 12.24
N PHE A 165 12.91 12.15 12.96
CA PHE A 165 12.23 10.87 13.06
C PHE A 165 11.92 10.57 14.52
N GLU A 166 10.68 10.21 14.81
CA GLU A 166 10.21 9.84 16.15
C GLU A 166 9.59 8.44 16.11
N PHE A 167 10.21 7.49 16.83
CA PHE A 167 9.74 6.13 17.03
C PHE A 167 8.70 6.08 18.15
N LYS A 168 7.60 5.37 17.91
CA LYS A 168 6.53 5.21 18.90
C LYS A 168 6.99 4.39 20.11
N GLU A 169 7.78 3.35 19.84
CA GLU A 169 8.42 2.53 20.86
C GLU A 169 9.89 2.89 21.05
N LYS A 170 10.44 2.52 22.21
CA LYS A 170 11.87 2.74 22.47
C LYS A 170 12.69 1.77 21.62
N LEU A 171 13.72 2.28 20.97
CA LEU A 171 14.69 1.43 20.27
C LEU A 171 15.65 0.75 21.25
N PRO A 172 16.23 -0.41 20.88
CA PRO A 172 17.26 -1.07 21.67
C PRO A 172 18.45 -0.14 21.95
N GLN A 173 18.88 -0.12 23.21
CA GLN A 173 19.98 0.74 23.66
C GLN A 173 21.33 0.15 23.26
N ARG A 174 21.78 0.48 22.05
CA ARG A 174 23.06 0.06 21.47
C ARG A 174 23.62 1.14 20.55
N THR A 175 24.91 1.07 20.27
CA THR A 175 25.51 1.85 19.17
C THR A 175 24.94 1.38 17.85
N MET A 176 24.54 2.32 17.00
CA MET A 176 23.98 2.02 15.68
C MET A 176 24.90 2.57 14.59
N ARG A 177 24.87 1.91 13.43
CA ARG A 177 25.47 2.41 12.19
C ARG A 177 24.37 3.11 11.38
N LEU A 178 24.53 4.41 11.19
CA LEU A 178 23.62 5.25 10.42
C LEU A 178 24.15 5.41 9.00
N GLN A 179 23.42 4.95 8.00
CA GLN A 179 23.74 5.17 6.58
C GLN A 179 22.71 6.11 5.97
N ILE A 180 23.13 7.28 5.49
CA ILE A 180 22.24 8.27 4.89
C ILE A 180 22.45 8.23 3.38
N PHE A 181 21.43 7.79 2.64
CA PHE A 181 21.48 7.74 1.18
C PHE A 181 21.31 9.13 0.59
N CYS A 182 22.35 9.61 -0.09
CA CYS A 182 22.46 10.96 -0.61
C CYS A 182 23.42 11.05 -1.80
N GLU A 183 23.50 12.21 -2.44
CA GLU A 183 24.49 12.48 -3.50
C GLU A 183 25.65 13.30 -2.91
N ALA A 184 26.91 12.85 -3.00
CA ALA A 184 28.04 13.58 -2.41
C ALA A 184 28.39 14.90 -3.12
N SER A 185 28.14 14.98 -4.43
CA SER A 185 28.60 16.10 -5.26
C SER A 185 27.97 17.42 -4.81
N ASN A 186 28.78 18.29 -4.18
CA ASN A 186 28.36 19.58 -3.63
C ASN A 186 27.27 19.49 -2.53
N SER A 187 27.21 18.36 -1.82
CA SER A 187 26.27 18.17 -0.71
C SER A 187 26.65 18.98 0.51
N PHE A 188 25.65 19.45 1.27
CA PHE A 188 25.83 19.91 2.65
C PHE A 188 26.35 18.77 3.55
N ASP A 189 27.01 19.16 4.64
CA ASP A 189 27.26 18.25 5.76
C ASP A 189 25.93 17.98 6.48
N VAL A 190 25.86 16.87 7.20
CA VAL A 190 24.68 16.50 7.99
C VAL A 190 25.07 16.37 9.45
N LEU A 191 24.37 17.09 10.33
CA LEU A 191 24.47 16.91 11.76
C LEU A 191 23.34 16.00 12.22
N TRP A 192 23.69 14.83 12.76
CA TRP A 192 22.77 13.99 13.52
C TRP A 192 22.67 14.52 14.94
N VAL A 193 21.45 14.64 15.47
CA VAL A 193 21.16 15.18 16.80
C VAL A 193 20.12 14.32 17.51
N SER A 194 20.39 13.94 18.77
CA SER A 194 19.40 13.34 19.66
C SER A 194 19.66 13.81 21.10
N GLY A 195 18.71 14.54 21.70
CA GLY A 195 18.93 15.17 23.00
C GLY A 195 20.13 16.12 22.99
N GLU A 196 21.14 15.83 23.82
CA GLU A 196 22.41 16.59 23.87
C GLU A 196 23.49 16.01 22.94
N ASP A 197 23.30 14.80 22.42
CA ASP A 197 24.27 14.13 21.57
C ASP A 197 24.22 14.66 20.13
N THR A 198 25.40 14.88 19.57
CA THR A 198 25.55 15.36 18.19
C THR A 198 26.68 14.64 17.46
N VAL A 199 26.46 14.30 16.19
CA VAL A 199 27.45 13.65 15.32
C VAL A 199 27.47 14.35 13.96
N LEU A 200 28.62 14.90 13.57
CA LEU A 200 28.81 15.52 12.26
C LEU A 200 29.20 14.46 11.23
N ILE A 201 28.48 14.43 10.11
CA ILE A 201 28.63 13.45 9.03
C ILE A 201 28.91 14.22 7.74
N GLN A 202 30.08 14.01 7.16
CA GLN A 202 30.55 14.79 6.00
C GLN A 202 30.47 13.98 4.70
N PRO A 203 30.02 14.56 3.57
CA PRO A 203 29.99 13.91 2.25
C PRO A 203 31.33 13.40 1.75
N SER A 204 32.44 13.98 2.23
CA SER A 204 33.79 13.49 1.94
C SER A 204 34.06 12.07 2.44
N SER A 205 33.25 11.55 3.36
CA SER A 205 33.29 10.16 3.81
C SER A 205 32.55 9.18 2.87
N MET A 206 31.81 9.69 1.87
CA MET A 206 31.03 8.86 0.96
C MET A 206 31.94 7.99 0.11
N ASN A 207 31.62 6.69 0.04
CA ASN A 207 32.10 5.85 -1.03
C ASN A 207 31.32 6.21 -2.31
N ALA A 208 32.04 6.71 -3.32
CA ALA A 208 31.43 7.19 -4.57
C ALA A 208 30.58 6.11 -5.29
N ASP A 209 30.86 4.84 -5.02
CA ASP A 209 30.16 3.71 -5.66
C ASP A 209 28.82 3.36 -4.98
N SER A 210 28.59 3.76 -3.73
CA SER A 210 27.44 3.31 -2.92
C SER A 210 26.34 4.37 -2.70
N GLY A 211 26.65 5.66 -2.90
CA GLY A 211 25.66 6.74 -2.81
C GLY A 211 25.09 6.97 -1.40
N TYR A 212 25.88 6.72 -0.36
CA TYR A 212 25.53 7.03 1.03
C TYR A 212 26.72 7.55 1.84
N ILE A 213 26.44 8.40 2.83
CA ILE A 213 27.38 8.75 3.91
C ILE A 213 27.07 7.91 5.15
N GLU A 214 28.07 7.62 5.97
CA GLU A 214 27.89 6.76 7.15
C GLU A 214 28.59 7.32 8.39
N ALA A 215 27.99 7.05 9.55
CA ALA A 215 28.62 7.27 10.85
C ALA A 215 28.11 6.25 11.87
N LEU A 216 28.92 5.98 12.89
CA LEU A 216 28.43 5.39 14.13
C LEU A 216 27.73 6.48 14.96
N ILE A 217 26.54 6.18 15.45
CA ILE A 217 25.76 7.06 16.33
C ILE A 217 25.59 6.41 17.70
N PRO A 218 25.54 7.21 18.79
CA PRO A 218 25.25 6.68 20.12
C PRO A 218 23.83 6.11 20.18
N SER A 219 23.56 5.32 21.21
CA SER A 219 22.21 4.86 21.50
C SER A 219 21.29 6.04 21.78
N PHE A 220 20.09 6.03 21.21
CA PHE A 220 19.04 7.01 21.49
C PHE A 220 17.75 6.29 21.85
N GLU A 221 16.83 6.97 22.54
CA GLU A 221 15.60 6.32 22.98
C GLU A 221 14.54 6.27 21.88
N ARG A 222 14.15 7.43 21.34
CA ARG A 222 12.96 7.54 20.48
C ARG A 222 13.08 8.50 19.31
N GLU A 223 13.94 9.50 19.39
CA GLU A 223 13.99 10.50 18.34
C GLU A 223 15.41 10.86 17.93
N PHE A 224 15.57 11.23 16.67
CA PHE A 224 16.75 11.92 16.19
C PHE A 224 16.38 12.87 15.05
N THR A 225 17.26 13.85 14.81
CA THR A 225 17.13 14.83 13.74
C THR A 225 18.39 14.82 12.88
N LEU A 226 18.20 14.86 11.56
CA LEU A 226 19.24 15.15 10.58
C LEU A 226 19.10 16.61 10.17
N MET A 227 20.12 17.42 10.45
CA MET A 227 20.17 18.84 10.12
C MET A 227 21.20 19.08 9.03
N CYS A 228 20.82 19.77 7.96
CA CYS A 228 21.78 20.25 6.98
C CYS A 228 22.70 21.30 7.62
N GLN A 229 23.98 21.27 7.25
CA GLN A 229 24.96 22.27 7.66
C GLN A 229 25.89 22.58 6.48
N LYS A 230 25.85 23.82 6.00
CA LYS A 230 26.79 24.30 5.00
C LYS A 230 28.13 24.65 5.64
N SER A 231 29.17 23.89 5.33
CA SER A 231 30.54 24.08 5.84
C SER A 231 31.51 24.62 4.79
N ALA A 232 31.17 24.56 3.49
CA ALA A 232 32.00 25.08 2.41
C ALA A 232 31.20 25.85 1.34
N PRO A 233 31.79 26.89 0.70
CA PRO A 233 31.13 27.67 -0.35
C PRO A 233 30.73 26.86 -1.59
N SER A 234 31.42 25.76 -1.89
CA SER A 234 31.12 24.86 -3.00
C SER A 234 29.84 24.05 -2.79
N GLN A 235 29.36 23.91 -1.56
CA GLN A 235 28.15 23.15 -1.26
C GLN A 235 26.90 23.95 -1.66
N SER A 236 25.97 23.27 -2.31
CA SER A 236 24.80 23.91 -2.94
C SER A 236 23.46 23.31 -2.55
N GLY A 237 23.44 22.17 -1.86
CA GLY A 237 22.19 21.53 -1.45
C GLY A 237 22.41 20.19 -0.77
N PHE A 238 21.32 19.50 -0.49
CA PHE A 238 21.34 18.14 0.03
C PHE A 238 20.21 17.34 -0.64
N ILE A 239 20.50 16.09 -1.00
CA ILE A 239 19.54 15.14 -1.55
C ILE A 239 19.49 13.97 -0.59
N PHE A 240 18.29 13.61 -0.15
CA PHE A 240 18.02 12.59 0.84
C PHE A 240 17.06 11.56 0.27
N HIS A 241 17.51 10.31 0.16
CA HIS A 241 16.67 9.19 -0.26
C HIS A 241 16.13 8.39 0.92
N GLY A 242 16.68 8.55 2.12
CA GLY A 242 16.34 7.74 3.29
C GLY A 242 17.59 7.47 4.12
N ALA A 243 17.40 6.91 5.31
CA ALA A 243 18.53 6.52 6.16
C ALA A 243 18.33 5.13 6.77
N ASN A 244 19.35 4.29 6.73
CA ASN A 244 19.37 3.04 7.46
C ASN A 244 19.83 3.26 8.90
N LEU A 245 19.18 2.56 9.82
CA LEU A 245 19.56 2.42 11.21
C LEU A 245 19.88 0.96 11.47
N LEU A 246 21.16 0.62 11.42
CA LEU A 246 21.66 -0.75 11.49
C LEU A 246 22.33 -1.00 12.85
N SER A 247 22.34 -2.26 13.29
CA SER A 247 23.24 -2.68 14.37
C SER A 247 24.69 -2.46 13.95
N ALA A 248 25.53 -2.03 14.90
CA ALA A 248 26.97 -1.93 14.66
C ALA A 248 27.68 -3.31 14.63
N GLU A 249 27.01 -4.36 15.13
CA GLU A 249 27.56 -5.72 15.21
C GLU A 249 27.48 -6.49 13.88
N ASP A 250 26.70 -5.97 12.91
CA ASP A 250 26.54 -6.57 11.58
C ASP A 250 26.03 -8.02 11.60
N SER A 251 25.12 -8.32 12.53
CA SER A 251 24.45 -9.60 12.73
C SER A 251 22.95 -9.38 12.96
N GLY A 252 22.15 -10.44 12.84
CA GLY A 252 20.70 -10.43 12.97
C GLY A 252 19.98 -10.09 11.67
N LEU A 253 18.66 -9.94 11.74
CA LEU A 253 17.83 -9.58 10.61
C LEU A 253 17.66 -8.07 10.49
N VAL A 254 17.93 -7.53 9.30
CA VAL A 254 17.58 -6.18 8.89
C VAL A 254 16.42 -6.25 7.90
N TYR A 255 15.34 -5.54 8.19
CA TYR A 255 14.17 -5.48 7.32
C TYR A 255 13.96 -4.07 6.78
N HIS A 256 14.12 -3.87 5.48
CA HIS A 256 13.80 -2.60 4.83
C HIS A 256 12.37 -2.67 4.29
N SER A 257 11.43 -1.98 4.95
CA SER A 257 10.10 -1.71 4.40
C SER A 257 10.17 -0.51 3.45
N LEU A 258 10.04 -0.77 2.14
CA LEU A 258 10.29 0.20 1.07
C LEU A 258 9.03 0.37 0.20
N GLY A 259 7.92 0.67 0.87
CA GLY A 259 6.63 0.91 0.23
C GLY A 259 6.47 2.35 -0.25
N VAL A 260 5.79 2.54 -1.38
CA VAL A 260 5.34 3.86 -1.85
C VAL A 260 3.92 3.74 -2.40
N GLU A 261 2.98 4.46 -1.80
CA GLU A 261 1.57 4.51 -2.19
C GLU A 261 1.40 4.76 -3.70
N GLY A 262 0.57 3.94 -4.34
CA GLY A 262 0.27 4.03 -5.77
C GLY A 262 1.47 3.71 -6.67
N SER A 263 2.58 3.18 -6.13
CA SER A 263 3.72 2.74 -6.94
C SER A 263 3.49 1.34 -7.50
N GLY A 264 3.96 1.13 -8.72
CA GLY A 264 4.09 -0.20 -9.34
C GLY A 264 5.53 -0.46 -9.76
N TYR A 265 5.77 -1.49 -10.56
CA TYR A 265 7.12 -1.86 -11.01
C TYR A 265 7.83 -0.73 -11.79
N ALA A 266 7.05 0.14 -12.46
CA ALA A 266 7.57 1.31 -13.15
C ALA A 266 8.31 2.28 -12.21
N GLY A 267 7.92 2.34 -10.93
CA GLY A 267 8.58 3.15 -9.91
C GLY A 267 10.05 2.78 -9.74
N ILE A 268 10.34 1.47 -9.65
CA ILE A 268 11.71 0.92 -9.61
C ILE A 268 12.42 1.15 -10.94
N LEU A 269 11.76 0.90 -12.08
CA LEU A 269 12.40 1.04 -13.39
C LEU A 269 12.90 2.47 -13.64
N ASN A 270 12.12 3.46 -13.21
CA ASN A 270 12.40 4.88 -13.42
C ASN A 270 13.24 5.52 -12.30
N ALA A 271 13.61 4.76 -11.26
CA ALA A 271 14.52 5.23 -10.22
C ALA A 271 15.99 5.09 -10.69
N GLU A 272 16.64 6.23 -10.95
CA GLU A 272 17.98 6.31 -11.51
C GLU A 272 19.04 5.74 -10.56
N SER A 273 19.00 6.14 -9.29
CA SER A 273 19.97 5.73 -8.27
C SER A 273 19.68 4.35 -7.67
N PHE A 274 18.60 3.69 -8.10
CA PHE A 274 18.13 2.42 -7.51
C PHE A 274 19.19 1.33 -7.50
N SER A 275 19.87 1.06 -8.62
CA SER A 275 20.80 -0.08 -8.70
C SER A 275 22.02 0.08 -7.79
N ALA A 276 22.59 1.28 -7.71
CA ALA A 276 23.73 1.55 -6.84
C ALA A 276 23.33 1.44 -5.36
N GLN A 277 22.19 2.03 -5.00
CA GLN A 277 21.71 2.01 -3.62
C GLN A 277 21.20 0.62 -3.19
N LEU A 278 20.59 -0.15 -4.07
CA LEU A 278 20.22 -1.54 -3.80
C LEU A 278 21.47 -2.41 -3.57
N ALA A 279 22.52 -2.24 -4.38
CA ALA A 279 23.79 -2.92 -4.16
C ALA A 279 24.42 -2.54 -2.81
N ALA A 280 24.23 -1.28 -2.37
CA ALA A 280 24.67 -0.82 -1.05
C ALA A 280 23.84 -1.38 0.12
N LEU A 281 22.54 -1.65 -0.08
CA LEU A 281 21.74 -2.40 0.90
C LEU A 281 22.21 -3.85 1.02
N ASN A 282 22.77 -4.42 -0.06
CA ASN A 282 23.26 -5.79 -0.12
C ASN A 282 22.24 -6.84 0.41
N PRO A 283 20.99 -6.86 -0.09
CA PRO A 283 19.96 -7.78 0.37
C PRO A 283 20.26 -9.24 0.02
N ASP A 284 19.88 -10.16 0.91
CA ASP A 284 19.83 -11.60 0.66
C ASP A 284 18.49 -12.02 0.08
N LEU A 285 17.42 -11.32 0.46
CA LEU A 285 16.06 -11.53 -0.04
C LEU A 285 15.41 -10.21 -0.46
N ILE A 286 14.89 -10.18 -1.68
CA ILE A 286 14.15 -9.05 -2.24
C ILE A 286 12.71 -9.47 -2.46
N ILE A 287 11.77 -8.77 -1.82
CA ILE A 287 10.33 -9.02 -1.96
C ILE A 287 9.73 -7.92 -2.86
N LEU A 288 8.97 -8.32 -3.87
CA LEU A 288 8.26 -7.40 -4.78
C LEU A 288 6.73 -7.57 -4.62
N ASP A 289 6.09 -6.64 -3.91
CA ASP A 289 4.64 -6.61 -3.57
C ASP A 289 3.96 -5.34 -4.14
N PHE A 290 3.72 -5.30 -5.45
CA PHE A 290 3.12 -4.16 -6.17
C PHE A 290 1.67 -4.40 -6.62
N SER A 291 0.92 -5.09 -5.78
CA SER A 291 -0.39 -5.61 -6.08
C SER A 291 -1.42 -4.54 -6.46
N VAL A 292 -1.61 -3.54 -5.61
CA VAL A 292 -2.59 -2.47 -5.82
C VAL A 292 -2.12 -1.50 -6.87
N GLY A 293 -0.84 -1.13 -6.84
CA GLY A 293 -0.27 -0.20 -7.84
C GLY A 293 -0.35 -0.71 -9.29
N GLU A 294 -0.27 -2.03 -9.50
CA GLU A 294 -0.41 -2.61 -10.85
C GLU A 294 -1.88 -2.80 -11.26
N LEU A 295 -2.77 -3.11 -10.32
CA LEU A 295 -4.12 -3.61 -10.62
C LEU A 295 -5.25 -2.59 -10.41
N SER A 296 -5.05 -1.62 -9.53
CA SER A 296 -6.09 -0.65 -9.19
C SER A 296 -6.58 0.10 -10.44
N GLY A 297 -7.90 0.16 -10.59
CA GLY A 297 -8.54 0.82 -11.73
C GLY A 297 -8.51 0.05 -13.05
N ARG A 298 -8.02 -1.19 -13.09
CA ARG A 298 -7.96 -2.02 -14.31
C ARG A 298 -8.89 -3.22 -14.25
N ASP A 299 -9.42 -3.59 -15.41
CA ASP A 299 -10.27 -4.78 -15.58
C ASP A 299 -9.51 -5.93 -16.25
N VAL A 300 -8.36 -5.60 -16.87
CA VAL A 300 -7.46 -6.53 -17.56
C VAL A 300 -6.02 -6.16 -17.28
N LEU A 301 -5.11 -7.12 -17.36
CA LEU A 301 -3.68 -6.87 -17.19
C LEU A 301 -3.20 -5.87 -18.23
N GLY A 302 -2.34 -4.94 -17.79
CA GLY A 302 -1.74 -3.97 -18.70
C GLY A 302 -0.87 -4.67 -19.74
N PRO A 303 -0.80 -4.17 -20.99
CA PRO A 303 -0.01 -4.79 -22.06
C PRO A 303 1.50 -4.81 -21.76
N PHE A 304 1.95 -4.03 -20.77
CA PHE A 304 3.33 -3.96 -20.34
C PHE A 304 3.60 -4.60 -18.97
N THR A 305 2.60 -5.16 -18.29
CA THR A 305 2.75 -5.68 -16.92
C THR A 305 3.83 -6.77 -16.86
N LYS A 306 3.72 -7.85 -17.64
CA LYS A 306 4.76 -8.90 -17.72
C LYS A 306 6.15 -8.35 -18.04
N LYS A 307 6.21 -7.42 -18.99
CA LYS A 307 7.46 -6.79 -19.44
C LYS A 307 8.09 -5.94 -18.33
N ASN A 308 7.30 -5.19 -17.58
CA ASN A 308 7.79 -4.34 -16.50
C ASN A 308 8.32 -5.18 -15.35
N ILE A 309 7.57 -6.20 -14.91
CA ILE A 309 8.02 -7.16 -13.89
C ILE A 309 9.35 -7.80 -14.30
N SER A 310 9.41 -8.34 -15.53
CA SER A 310 10.62 -8.98 -16.06
C SER A 310 11.83 -8.02 -16.13
N ARG A 311 11.60 -6.75 -16.49
CA ARG A 311 12.65 -5.73 -16.53
C ARG A 311 13.10 -5.34 -15.12
N THR A 312 12.18 -5.29 -14.15
CA THR A 312 12.50 -5.02 -12.75
C THR A 312 13.36 -6.15 -12.19
N ILE A 313 12.97 -7.41 -12.38
CA ILE A 313 13.77 -8.58 -12.02
C ILE A 313 15.17 -8.50 -12.63
N ALA A 314 15.28 -8.16 -13.92
CA ALA A 314 16.58 -8.01 -14.57
C ALA A 314 17.42 -6.85 -14.01
N LYS A 315 16.78 -5.74 -13.61
CA LYS A 315 17.45 -4.59 -12.97
C LYS A 315 17.95 -4.96 -11.57
N VAL A 316 17.14 -5.69 -10.81
CA VAL A 316 17.46 -6.22 -9.48
C VAL A 316 18.60 -7.21 -9.54
N ASN A 317 18.49 -8.28 -10.35
CA ASN A 317 19.55 -9.29 -10.50
C ASN A 317 20.89 -8.71 -10.96
N ARG A 318 20.89 -7.61 -11.73
CA ARG A 318 22.14 -6.94 -12.11
C ARG A 318 22.79 -6.21 -10.93
N ALA A 319 21.99 -5.62 -10.05
CA ALA A 319 22.48 -4.92 -8.87
C ALA A 319 22.93 -5.89 -7.77
N CYS A 320 22.15 -6.95 -7.55
CA CYS A 320 22.36 -7.93 -6.49
C CYS A 320 22.20 -9.36 -7.05
N PRO A 321 23.23 -9.92 -7.72
CA PRO A 321 23.13 -11.22 -8.40
C PRO A 321 23.01 -12.41 -7.45
N ASN A 322 23.34 -12.24 -6.18
CA ASN A 322 23.28 -13.29 -5.17
C ASN A 322 21.97 -13.27 -4.37
N ALA A 323 21.17 -12.20 -4.47
CA ALA A 323 19.92 -12.07 -3.75
C ALA A 323 18.84 -12.98 -4.36
N ALA A 324 18.08 -13.67 -3.52
CA ALA A 324 16.84 -14.30 -3.94
C ALA A 324 15.76 -13.23 -4.18
N ILE A 325 14.89 -13.46 -5.15
CA ILE A 325 13.71 -12.60 -5.40
C ILE A 325 12.46 -13.40 -5.07
N LEU A 326 11.62 -12.85 -4.20
CA LEU A 326 10.27 -13.34 -3.90
C LEU A 326 9.24 -12.42 -4.56
N LEU A 327 8.45 -12.97 -5.47
CA LEU A 327 7.27 -12.30 -6.00
C LEU A 327 6.10 -12.53 -5.04
N LEU A 328 5.35 -11.49 -4.72
CA LEU A 328 4.18 -11.56 -3.85
C LEU A 328 2.94 -11.12 -4.61
N SER A 329 1.90 -11.96 -4.63
CA SER A 329 0.63 -11.62 -5.30
C SER A 329 -0.28 -10.78 -4.38
N GLY A 330 -1.25 -10.08 -4.97
CA GLY A 330 -2.26 -9.36 -4.19
C GLY A 330 -3.31 -10.26 -3.57
N GLN A 331 -4.03 -9.77 -2.57
CA GLN A 331 -5.33 -10.34 -2.19
C GLN A 331 -6.40 -10.00 -3.23
N ASP A 332 -7.52 -10.71 -3.13
CA ASP A 332 -8.77 -10.31 -3.77
C ASP A 332 -9.18 -8.88 -3.38
N MET A 333 -9.75 -8.12 -4.32
CA MET A 333 -10.15 -6.74 -4.08
C MET A 333 -11.39 -6.35 -4.88
N TYR A 334 -12.10 -5.31 -4.43
CA TYR A 334 -13.29 -4.79 -5.12
C TYR A 334 -13.13 -3.30 -5.46
N ARG A 335 -13.70 -2.92 -6.60
CA ARG A 335 -13.97 -1.53 -6.96
C ARG A 335 -15.37 -1.14 -6.48
N SER A 336 -15.50 0.08 -5.96
CA SER A 336 -16.77 0.73 -5.58
C SER A 336 -17.72 -0.13 -4.71
N LYS A 337 -17.17 -1.08 -3.93
CA LYS A 337 -17.89 -2.03 -3.07
C LYS A 337 -18.82 -3.03 -3.78
N GLN A 338 -18.90 -3.03 -5.12
CA GLN A 338 -19.85 -3.85 -5.87
C GLN A 338 -19.23 -4.68 -6.99
N GLU A 339 -18.03 -4.34 -7.44
CA GLU A 339 -17.39 -5.01 -8.57
C GLU A 339 -16.07 -5.65 -8.14
N ASN A 340 -15.98 -6.97 -8.26
CA ASN A 340 -14.74 -7.70 -8.00
C ASN A 340 -13.69 -7.37 -9.08
N VAL A 341 -12.46 -7.10 -8.67
CA VAL A 341 -11.33 -6.87 -9.57
C VAL A 341 -10.80 -8.22 -10.02
N ALA A 342 -11.48 -8.82 -11.00
CA ALA A 342 -11.20 -10.18 -11.47
C ALA A 342 -9.76 -10.39 -11.96
N VAL A 343 -9.11 -9.32 -12.43
CA VAL A 343 -7.71 -9.33 -12.90
C VAL A 343 -6.71 -9.72 -11.80
N THR A 344 -7.08 -9.69 -10.52
CA THR A 344 -6.23 -10.17 -9.41
C THR A 344 -5.83 -11.65 -9.56
N GLU A 345 -6.76 -12.49 -10.00
CA GLU A 345 -6.51 -13.92 -10.27
C GLU A 345 -5.56 -14.10 -11.47
N GLU A 346 -5.80 -13.36 -12.56
CA GLU A 346 -4.93 -13.35 -13.74
C GLU A 346 -3.51 -12.87 -13.39
N TYR A 347 -3.40 -11.91 -12.48
CA TYR A 347 -2.12 -11.41 -12.00
C TYR A 347 -1.36 -12.47 -11.18
N SER A 348 -2.02 -13.20 -10.28
CA SER A 348 -1.44 -14.36 -9.58
C SER A 348 -0.87 -15.36 -10.61
N ALA A 349 -1.67 -15.75 -11.61
CA ALA A 349 -1.23 -16.66 -12.66
C ALA A 349 -0.03 -16.13 -13.46
N LEU A 350 0.01 -14.83 -13.75
CA LEU A 350 1.16 -14.20 -14.41
C LEU A 350 2.42 -14.25 -13.53
N LEU A 351 2.31 -14.06 -12.21
CA LEU A 351 3.47 -14.13 -11.32
C LEU A 351 4.05 -15.54 -11.24
N HIS A 352 3.22 -16.58 -11.27
CA HIS A 352 3.69 -17.96 -11.43
C HIS A 352 4.50 -18.16 -12.72
N GLU A 353 3.96 -17.70 -13.86
CA GLU A 353 4.65 -17.79 -15.15
C GLU A 353 6.03 -17.12 -15.09
N ILE A 354 6.09 -15.91 -14.53
CA ILE A 354 7.33 -15.14 -14.42
C ILE A 354 8.30 -15.78 -13.43
N ALA A 355 7.82 -16.24 -12.26
CA ALA A 355 8.65 -16.88 -11.25
C ALA A 355 9.34 -18.11 -11.84
N LYS A 356 8.61 -18.92 -12.60
CA LYS A 356 9.16 -20.06 -13.34
C LYS A 356 10.15 -19.64 -14.42
N GLU A 357 9.82 -18.65 -15.24
CA GLU A 357 10.69 -18.16 -16.33
C GLU A 357 12.01 -17.57 -15.80
N LYS A 358 11.97 -16.91 -14.62
CA LYS A 358 13.09 -16.15 -14.07
C LYS A 358 13.80 -16.83 -12.90
N GLY A 359 13.30 -17.96 -12.42
CA GLY A 359 13.84 -18.65 -11.24
C GLY A 359 13.64 -17.87 -9.94
N CYS A 360 12.53 -17.14 -9.81
CA CYS A 360 12.17 -16.44 -8.58
C CYS A 360 11.39 -17.36 -7.64
N LEU A 361 11.41 -17.03 -6.36
CA LEU A 361 10.46 -17.52 -5.36
C LEU A 361 9.10 -16.83 -5.58
N LEU A 362 8.03 -17.47 -5.12
CA LEU A 362 6.66 -16.92 -5.18
C LEU A 362 5.92 -17.20 -3.87
N TYR A 363 5.24 -16.19 -3.34
CA TYR A 363 4.22 -16.35 -2.33
C TYR A 363 2.87 -15.95 -2.93
N ASP A 364 2.05 -16.95 -3.24
CA ASP A 364 0.72 -16.73 -3.80
C ASP A 364 -0.29 -16.43 -2.69
N TRP A 365 -0.22 -15.18 -2.24
CA TRP A 365 -1.13 -14.64 -1.25
C TRP A 365 -2.58 -14.59 -1.74
N PHE A 366 -2.83 -14.54 -3.05
CA PHE A 366 -4.19 -14.52 -3.59
C PHE A 366 -4.91 -15.80 -3.17
N TRP A 367 -4.29 -16.94 -3.42
CA TRP A 367 -4.84 -18.23 -3.03
C TRP A 367 -4.75 -18.48 -1.52
N ALA A 368 -3.63 -18.18 -0.86
CA ALA A 368 -3.51 -18.38 0.59
C ALA A 368 -4.59 -17.59 1.38
N SER A 369 -4.95 -16.39 0.91
CA SER A 369 -5.96 -15.53 1.54
C SER A 369 -7.42 -15.91 1.20
N GLY A 370 -7.63 -16.96 0.41
CA GLY A 370 -8.96 -17.50 0.07
C GLY A 370 -9.35 -17.39 -1.41
N GLY A 371 -8.61 -16.63 -2.20
CA GLY A 371 -8.90 -16.40 -3.60
C GLY A 371 -10.11 -15.50 -3.84
N ARG A 372 -10.74 -15.68 -5.00
CA ARG A 372 -11.74 -14.75 -5.53
C ARG A 372 -12.94 -14.56 -4.60
N THR A 373 -13.42 -13.33 -4.51
CA THR A 373 -14.54 -12.85 -3.68
C THR A 373 -14.33 -12.91 -2.16
N ARG A 374 -13.20 -13.45 -1.69
CA ARG A 374 -12.95 -13.65 -0.26
C ARG A 374 -12.64 -12.39 0.51
N ILE A 375 -12.32 -11.26 -0.14
CA ILE A 375 -12.18 -10.00 0.59
C ILE A 375 -13.48 -9.59 1.31
N LEU A 376 -14.64 -10.11 0.88
CA LEU A 376 -15.92 -9.93 1.57
C LEU A 376 -15.98 -10.70 2.90
N ASP A 377 -15.38 -11.89 2.97
CA ASP A 377 -15.22 -12.65 4.22
C ASP A 377 -14.27 -11.91 5.16
N TRP A 378 -13.14 -11.42 4.63
CA TRP A 378 -12.21 -10.56 5.37
C TRP A 378 -12.91 -9.32 5.94
N LYS A 379 -13.76 -8.64 5.16
CA LYS A 379 -14.54 -7.49 5.63
C LYS A 379 -15.51 -7.88 6.74
N THR A 380 -16.25 -8.97 6.55
CA THR A 380 -17.24 -9.46 7.53
C THR A 380 -16.59 -9.72 8.90
N LEU A 381 -15.36 -10.23 8.88
CA LEU A 381 -14.57 -10.51 10.08
C LEU A 381 -13.71 -9.33 10.57
N GLN A 382 -13.94 -8.12 10.04
CA GLN A 382 -13.21 -6.91 10.39
C GLN A 382 -11.69 -7.01 10.15
N LEU A 383 -11.28 -7.80 9.15
CA LEU A 383 -9.91 -7.91 8.67
C LEU A 383 -9.63 -6.97 7.49
N ALA A 384 -10.64 -6.65 6.68
CA ALA A 384 -10.55 -5.67 5.57
C ALA A 384 -11.31 -4.37 5.87
N ASN A 385 -10.85 -3.26 5.29
CA ASN A 385 -11.56 -1.98 5.34
C ASN A 385 -12.79 -1.98 4.42
N LEU A 386 -13.67 -0.99 4.61
CA LEU A 386 -14.89 -0.87 3.82
C LEU A 386 -14.63 -0.62 2.33
N ASN A 387 -13.45 -0.10 1.98
CA ASN A 387 -13.03 0.10 0.60
C ASN A 387 -12.71 -1.22 -0.14
N LEU A 388 -12.61 -2.36 0.57
CA LEU A 388 -12.32 -3.68 0.02
C LEU A 388 -11.02 -3.76 -0.79
N ILE A 389 -10.05 -2.91 -0.45
CA ILE A 389 -8.70 -2.89 -1.01
C ILE A 389 -7.72 -2.98 0.16
N SER A 390 -7.81 -2.02 1.07
CA SER A 390 -6.94 -1.91 2.25
C SER A 390 -7.38 -2.86 3.35
N LEU A 391 -6.42 -3.36 4.14
CA LEU A 391 -6.71 -4.17 5.31
C LEU A 391 -6.82 -3.32 6.59
N LYS A 392 -7.52 -3.84 7.59
CA LYS A 392 -7.49 -3.33 8.97
C LYS A 392 -6.21 -3.83 9.66
N PRO A 393 -5.79 -3.23 10.79
CA PRO A 393 -4.61 -3.69 11.54
C PRO A 393 -4.62 -5.21 11.81
N LYS A 394 -5.78 -5.77 12.19
CA LYS A 394 -5.94 -7.22 12.40
C LYS A 394 -5.70 -8.05 11.12
N GLY A 395 -6.14 -7.55 9.97
CA GLY A 395 -5.89 -8.20 8.67
C GLY A 395 -4.44 -8.13 8.23
N TYR A 396 -3.78 -6.98 8.41
CA TYR A 396 -2.35 -6.87 8.13
C TYR A 396 -1.49 -7.75 9.03
N ARG A 397 -1.85 -7.85 10.33
CA ARG A 397 -1.22 -8.80 11.25
C ARG A 397 -1.38 -10.24 10.78
N LEU A 398 -2.58 -10.64 10.36
CA LEU A 398 -2.80 -11.98 9.81
C LEU A 398 -1.97 -12.24 8.55
N LYS A 399 -1.86 -11.26 7.63
CA LYS A 399 -0.98 -11.35 6.45
C LYS A 399 0.49 -11.52 6.86
N ALA A 400 0.96 -10.75 7.85
CA ALA A 400 2.31 -10.85 8.40
C ALA A 400 2.59 -12.23 8.99
N GLU A 401 1.68 -12.73 9.82
CA GLU A 401 1.78 -14.05 10.46
C GLU A 401 1.84 -15.19 9.44
N MET A 402 0.99 -15.16 8.41
CA MET A 402 0.97 -16.21 7.38
C MET A 402 2.26 -16.21 6.54
N LEU A 403 2.69 -15.04 6.05
CA LEU A 403 3.94 -14.93 5.28
C LEU A 403 5.17 -15.24 6.15
N GLY A 404 5.19 -14.79 7.41
CA GLY A 404 6.27 -15.07 8.35
C GLY A 404 6.41 -16.57 8.59
N GLU A 405 5.30 -17.27 8.80
CA GLU A 405 5.28 -18.72 8.93
C GLU A 405 5.79 -19.42 7.66
N ALA A 406 5.28 -19.02 6.48
CA ALA A 406 5.71 -19.59 5.21
C ALA A 406 7.22 -19.39 4.96
N LEU A 407 7.74 -18.19 5.26
CA LEU A 407 9.17 -17.89 5.18
C LEU A 407 9.99 -18.72 6.16
N LEU A 408 9.59 -18.80 7.42
CA LEU A 408 10.33 -19.55 8.43
C LEU A 408 10.37 -21.06 8.13
N VAL A 409 9.28 -21.63 7.61
CA VAL A 409 9.26 -23.01 7.10
C VAL A 409 10.24 -23.13 5.92
N ALA A 410 10.15 -22.21 4.94
CA ALA A 410 11.01 -22.25 3.77
C ALA A 410 12.49 -22.07 4.13
N LEU A 411 12.84 -21.30 5.16
CA LEU A 411 14.22 -21.01 5.56
C LEU A 411 14.82 -22.07 6.48
N ASN A 412 14.02 -22.67 7.37
CA ASN A 412 14.53 -23.59 8.40
C ASN A 412 14.34 -25.08 8.08
N GLU A 413 13.37 -25.44 7.23
CA GLU A 413 13.08 -26.85 6.96
C GLU A 413 13.67 -27.34 5.64
N GLU A 414 14.38 -28.47 5.66
CA GLU A 414 14.82 -29.19 4.45
C GLU A 414 13.65 -29.89 3.71
N THR A 415 12.40 -29.58 4.06
CA THR A 415 11.22 -30.28 3.55
C THR A 415 11.07 -30.16 2.05
N ILE A 416 10.71 -31.29 1.41
CA ILE A 416 10.21 -31.35 0.04
C ILE A 416 8.89 -30.59 0.04
N GLN A 417 8.93 -29.38 -0.51
CA GLN A 417 7.78 -28.51 -0.67
C GLN A 417 6.81 -29.12 -1.71
N PRO A 418 5.50 -28.83 -1.65
CA PRO A 418 4.53 -29.39 -2.59
C PRO A 418 5.01 -29.17 -4.01
N THR A 419 4.99 -30.24 -4.79
CA THR A 419 5.41 -30.24 -6.19
C THR A 419 4.58 -29.22 -6.97
N GLU A 420 5.14 -28.68 -8.06
CA GLU A 420 4.40 -27.81 -9.00
C GLU A 420 3.03 -28.40 -9.37
N VAL A 421 2.92 -29.72 -9.45
CA VAL A 421 1.68 -30.47 -9.72
C VAL A 421 0.66 -30.32 -8.60
N GLU A 422 1.07 -30.33 -7.33
CA GLU A 422 0.18 -30.22 -6.18
C GLU A 422 -0.39 -28.80 -6.04
N VAL A 423 0.45 -27.79 -6.28
CA VAL A 423 0.00 -26.38 -6.29
C VAL A 423 -0.94 -26.12 -7.47
N GLU A 424 -0.61 -26.62 -8.66
CA GLU A 424 -1.47 -26.42 -9.84
C GLU A 424 -2.81 -27.16 -9.72
N ALA A 425 -2.79 -28.41 -9.23
CA ALA A 425 -4.02 -29.16 -8.98
C ALA A 425 -4.92 -28.49 -7.93
N PHE A 426 -4.32 -27.86 -6.90
CA PHE A 426 -5.08 -27.06 -5.94
C PHE A 426 -5.76 -25.86 -6.62
N ARG A 427 -5.03 -25.12 -7.47
CA ARG A 427 -5.56 -23.95 -8.19
C ARG A 427 -6.70 -24.34 -9.14
N GLU A 428 -6.51 -25.39 -9.93
CA GLU A 428 -7.55 -25.94 -10.81
C GLU A 428 -8.81 -26.33 -10.03
N ALA A 429 -8.65 -27.02 -8.89
CA ALA A 429 -9.77 -27.42 -8.04
C ALA A 429 -10.54 -26.22 -7.45
N GLN A 430 -9.87 -25.13 -7.07
CA GLN A 430 -10.56 -23.93 -6.59
C GLN A 430 -11.24 -23.15 -7.70
N ALA A 431 -10.63 -23.05 -8.88
CA ALA A 431 -11.24 -22.44 -10.06
C ALA A 431 -12.54 -23.15 -10.47
N GLU A 432 -12.57 -24.50 -10.42
CA GLU A 432 -13.79 -25.28 -10.65
C GLU A 432 -14.87 -25.00 -9.59
N ARG A 433 -14.49 -24.86 -8.33
CA ARG A 433 -15.44 -24.60 -7.23
C ARG A 433 -16.10 -23.21 -7.34
N LEU A 434 -15.39 -22.22 -7.89
CA LEU A 434 -15.93 -20.88 -8.15
C LEU A 434 -17.03 -20.88 -9.22
N LEU A 435 -16.95 -21.76 -10.22
CA LEU A 435 -18.02 -21.96 -11.22
C LEU A 435 -19.30 -22.53 -10.57
N ASP A 436 -19.15 -23.39 -9.57
CA ASP A 436 -20.28 -23.94 -8.79
C ASP A 436 -20.95 -22.87 -7.90
N PHE A 437 -20.20 -21.93 -7.31
CA PHE A 437 -20.80 -20.83 -6.54
C PHE A 437 -21.54 -19.82 -7.42
N GLN A 438 -21.01 -19.46 -8.60
CA GLN A 438 -21.70 -18.58 -9.55
C GLN A 438 -22.98 -19.22 -10.08
N THR A 439 -22.99 -20.54 -10.32
CA THR A 439 -24.21 -21.25 -10.72
C THR A 439 -25.24 -21.32 -9.58
N LEU A 440 -24.81 -21.43 -8.32
CA LEU A 440 -25.71 -21.38 -7.16
C LEU A 440 -26.33 -20.00 -6.92
N GLU A 441 -25.61 -18.89 -7.14
CA GLU A 441 -26.19 -17.53 -7.10
C GLU A 441 -27.18 -17.29 -8.25
N VAL A 442 -26.90 -17.81 -9.45
CA VAL A 442 -27.84 -17.76 -10.59
C VAL A 442 -29.10 -18.58 -10.30
N ILE A 443 -28.98 -19.72 -9.59
CA ILE A 443 -30.13 -20.52 -9.15
C ILE A 443 -30.92 -19.78 -8.04
N ALA A 444 -30.27 -19.17 -7.06
CA ALA A 444 -30.93 -18.42 -6.00
C ALA A 444 -31.71 -17.19 -6.52
N THR A 445 -31.15 -16.48 -7.51
CA THR A 445 -31.79 -15.34 -8.17
C THR A 445 -32.94 -15.76 -9.10
N SER A 446 -32.85 -16.92 -9.76
CA SER A 446 -33.94 -17.46 -10.58
C SER A 446 -35.08 -18.10 -9.77
N THR A 447 -34.83 -18.55 -8.54
CA THR A 447 -35.86 -19.12 -7.65
C THR A 447 -36.73 -18.04 -6.96
N THR A 448 -36.32 -16.77 -6.99
CA THR A 448 -37.06 -15.65 -6.36
C THR A 448 -38.14 -15.05 -7.29
N THR A 449 -38.30 -15.56 -8.51
CA THR A 449 -39.35 -15.10 -9.43
C THR A 449 -40.51 -16.10 -9.51
N GLN A 450 -41.25 -16.26 -8.41
CA GLN A 450 -42.63 -16.75 -8.48
C GLN A 450 -43.59 -15.72 -7.89
N GLU A 451 -44.38 -15.16 -8.82
CA GLU A 451 -45.70 -14.54 -8.72
C GLU A 451 -46.08 -13.78 -7.44
N VAL A 452 -46.06 -12.44 -7.56
CA VAL A 452 -47.13 -11.60 -7.01
C VAL A 452 -47.68 -10.73 -8.14
N THR A 453 -48.89 -11.08 -8.56
CA THR A 453 -49.77 -10.30 -9.42
C THR A 453 -50.18 -9.00 -8.71
N THR A 454 -50.05 -7.85 -9.38
CA THR A 454 -51.13 -6.85 -9.52
C THR A 454 -50.74 -5.66 -10.41
N SER A 455 -51.48 -5.53 -11.52
CA SER A 455 -52.09 -4.30 -12.06
C SER A 455 -51.24 -3.10 -12.51
N ASN A 456 -50.97 -3.10 -13.82
CA ASN A 456 -51.08 -2.00 -14.79
C ASN A 456 -50.63 -0.57 -14.39
N THR A 457 -49.52 -0.11 -15.00
CA THR A 457 -49.49 1.19 -15.70
C THR A 457 -48.50 1.13 -16.87
N THR A 458 -48.97 1.64 -18.01
CA THR A 458 -48.49 1.48 -19.39
C THR A 458 -47.07 2.00 -19.66
N ILE A 459 -46.25 1.14 -20.29
CA ILE A 459 -44.96 1.46 -20.91
C ILE A 459 -45.21 2.16 -22.26
N ARG A 460 -44.53 3.29 -22.51
CA ARG A 460 -44.21 3.75 -23.87
C ARG A 460 -42.69 3.77 -24.04
N ALA A 461 -42.22 3.00 -25.00
CA ALA A 461 -40.84 2.94 -25.45
C ALA A 461 -40.46 4.21 -26.23
N TYR A 462 -39.19 4.63 -26.10
CA TYR A 462 -38.53 5.48 -27.08
C TYR A 462 -37.05 5.09 -27.20
N SER A 463 -36.64 4.81 -28.44
CA SER A 463 -35.27 4.52 -28.87
C SER A 463 -34.47 5.82 -29.09
N PRO A 464 -33.13 5.78 -29.03
CA PRO A 464 -32.29 6.98 -29.11
C PRO A 464 -31.95 7.38 -30.56
N PRO A 465 -31.57 8.64 -30.80
CA PRO A 465 -30.65 8.94 -31.90
C PRO A 465 -29.45 9.82 -31.48
N THR A 466 -28.28 9.26 -31.76
CA THR A 466 -27.13 9.76 -32.56
C THR A 466 -26.70 11.24 -32.58
N VAL A 467 -25.36 11.37 -32.52
CA VAL A 467 -24.45 12.53 -32.56
C VAL A 467 -24.37 13.22 -33.93
N GLU A 468 -24.12 14.53 -33.95
CA GLU A 468 -23.28 15.16 -35.00
C GLU A 468 -22.64 16.50 -34.57
N SER A 469 -21.52 16.83 -35.23
CA SER A 469 -20.46 17.78 -34.89
C SER A 469 -20.53 19.10 -35.68
N GLY A 470 -19.90 20.19 -35.18
CA GLY A 470 -19.70 21.43 -35.94
C GLY A 470 -18.80 22.48 -35.24
N SER A 471 -17.73 22.91 -35.92
CA SER A 471 -16.76 23.95 -35.52
C SER A 471 -16.96 25.29 -36.28
N ALA A 472 -16.60 26.44 -35.68
CA ALA A 472 -15.68 27.48 -36.23
C ALA A 472 -15.71 28.88 -35.52
N VAL A 473 -14.53 29.26 -34.99
CA VAL A 473 -13.75 30.53 -34.82
C VAL A 473 -14.30 31.92 -35.24
N SER A 474 -14.10 32.97 -34.40
CA SER A 474 -13.32 34.24 -34.68
C SER A 474 -13.32 35.31 -33.56
N THR A 475 -12.17 35.99 -33.42
CA THR A 475 -11.66 37.12 -32.55
C THR A 475 -12.39 38.48 -32.69
N SER A 476 -12.37 39.51 -31.80
CA SER A 476 -11.28 40.23 -31.10
C SER A 476 -11.74 41.34 -30.08
N ASN A 477 -10.91 41.63 -29.07
CA ASN A 477 -10.58 42.91 -28.37
C ASN A 477 -11.48 43.68 -27.34
N SER A 478 -10.91 43.81 -26.13
CA SER A 478 -10.73 45.02 -25.27
C SER A 478 -11.67 45.40 -24.10
N SER A 479 -11.05 45.44 -22.90
CA SER A 479 -11.20 46.35 -21.73
C SER A 479 -12.44 46.32 -20.80
N SER A 480 -12.18 45.80 -19.59
CA SER A 480 -12.57 46.29 -18.25
C SER A 480 -14.01 46.74 -17.96
N SER A 481 -14.78 45.88 -17.29
CA SER A 481 -15.42 46.15 -15.97
C SER A 481 -16.26 44.94 -15.53
N SER A 482 -16.23 44.69 -14.23
CA SER A 482 -16.94 43.68 -13.44
C SER A 482 -18.24 43.13 -14.03
N ASN A 483 -18.23 41.85 -14.41
CA ASN A 483 -19.43 41.03 -14.60
C ASN A 483 -19.24 39.68 -13.91
N SER A 484 -19.92 39.50 -12.78
CA SER A 484 -20.12 38.24 -12.09
C SER A 484 -21.04 37.34 -12.93
N ASN A 485 -20.58 36.11 -13.20
CA ASN A 485 -21.24 34.98 -13.90
C ASN A 485 -20.56 34.54 -15.21
N GLN A 486 -19.22 34.59 -15.30
CA GLN A 486 -18.55 33.77 -16.32
C GLN A 486 -18.64 32.30 -15.93
N ARG A 487 -19.35 31.50 -16.74
CA ARG A 487 -19.35 30.04 -16.69
C ARG A 487 -18.08 29.54 -17.38
N ILE A 488 -17.18 28.92 -16.63
CA ILE A 488 -16.02 28.20 -17.15
C ILE A 488 -16.31 26.70 -17.09
N THR A 489 -15.83 25.95 -18.08
CA THR A 489 -15.81 24.49 -18.04
C THR A 489 -14.37 24.06 -17.82
N HIS A 490 -14.11 23.40 -16.71
CA HIS A 490 -12.81 22.84 -16.35
C HIS A 490 -12.83 21.34 -16.63
N VAL A 491 -11.88 20.84 -17.42
CA VAL A 491 -11.75 19.42 -17.72
C VAL A 491 -10.78 18.84 -16.71
N VAL A 492 -11.24 17.87 -15.90
CA VAL A 492 -10.43 17.26 -14.84
C VAL A 492 -9.22 16.55 -15.43
N GLU A 493 -8.02 16.97 -15.01
CA GLU A 493 -6.74 16.36 -15.36
C GLU A 493 -6.35 15.25 -14.37
N GLU A 494 -5.36 14.45 -14.74
CA GLU A 494 -4.90 13.30 -13.94
C GLU A 494 -4.35 13.76 -12.58
N GLY A 495 -4.95 13.28 -11.49
CA GLY A 495 -4.54 13.58 -10.11
C GLY A 495 -5.20 14.82 -9.49
N GLU A 496 -6.09 15.52 -10.19
CA GLU A 496 -6.85 16.62 -9.61
C GLU A 496 -7.97 16.13 -8.69
N VAL A 497 -8.17 16.81 -7.57
CA VAL A 497 -9.27 16.58 -6.63
C VAL A 497 -10.14 17.84 -6.52
N LEU A 498 -11.44 17.67 -6.24
CA LEU A 498 -12.40 18.79 -6.25
C LEU A 498 -12.02 19.96 -5.34
N SER A 499 -11.32 19.72 -4.24
CA SER A 499 -10.83 20.78 -3.35
C SER A 499 -9.77 21.64 -4.02
N VAL A 500 -8.83 21.03 -4.76
CA VAL A 500 -7.76 21.72 -5.49
C VAL A 500 -8.35 22.52 -6.67
N ILE A 501 -9.33 21.95 -7.37
CA ILE A 501 -10.03 22.65 -8.47
C ILE A 501 -10.84 23.84 -7.92
N ALA A 502 -11.55 23.67 -6.79
CA ALA A 502 -12.31 24.75 -6.16
C ALA A 502 -11.39 25.91 -5.72
N GLU A 503 -10.22 25.59 -5.16
CA GLU A 503 -9.20 26.56 -4.78
C GLU A 503 -8.61 27.30 -6.00
N GLN A 504 -8.29 26.57 -7.07
CA GLN A 504 -7.77 27.14 -8.32
C GLN A 504 -8.66 28.25 -8.90
N TYR A 505 -9.97 28.11 -8.76
CA TYR A 505 -10.95 29.09 -9.24
C TYR A 505 -11.49 30.04 -8.17
N ASN A 506 -10.94 29.98 -6.94
CA ASN A 506 -11.34 30.79 -5.78
C ASN A 506 -12.85 30.73 -5.50
N VAL A 507 -13.40 29.50 -5.44
CA VAL A 507 -14.81 29.20 -5.14
C VAL A 507 -14.90 28.13 -4.03
N GLY A 508 -16.04 28.03 -3.35
CA GLY A 508 -16.24 27.01 -2.31
C GLY A 508 -16.46 25.61 -2.87
N LEU A 509 -15.87 24.59 -2.24
CA LEU A 509 -16.04 23.18 -2.62
C LEU A 509 -17.52 22.76 -2.72
N SER A 510 -18.37 23.21 -1.79
CA SER A 510 -19.81 22.94 -1.81
C SER A 510 -20.52 23.56 -3.02
N GLN A 511 -20.03 24.69 -3.53
CA GLN A 511 -20.57 25.33 -4.71
C GLN A 511 -20.20 24.53 -5.97
N VAL A 512 -18.95 24.07 -6.07
CA VAL A 512 -18.50 23.20 -7.18
C VAL A 512 -19.28 21.89 -7.20
N ILE A 513 -19.49 21.27 -6.04
CA ILE A 513 -20.30 20.06 -5.89
C ILE A 513 -21.76 20.33 -6.34
N GLY A 514 -22.35 21.44 -5.87
CA GLY A 514 -23.72 21.82 -6.18
C GLY A 514 -23.95 22.15 -7.65
N TRP A 515 -23.01 22.85 -8.31
CA TRP A 515 -23.11 23.19 -9.74
C TRP A 515 -23.03 21.96 -10.65
N ASN A 516 -22.35 20.91 -10.19
CA ASN A 516 -22.06 19.71 -10.97
C ASN A 516 -22.86 18.47 -10.52
N ASN A 517 -23.79 18.63 -9.56
CA ASN A 517 -24.60 17.55 -8.98
C ASN A 517 -23.77 16.32 -8.55
N ILE A 518 -22.59 16.56 -7.98
CA ILE A 518 -21.67 15.51 -7.56
C ILE A 518 -22.15 14.93 -6.22
N THR A 519 -22.46 13.64 -6.19
CA THR A 519 -22.94 12.96 -4.97
C THR A 519 -21.82 12.33 -4.15
N ASP A 520 -20.64 12.14 -4.75
CA ASP A 520 -19.43 11.64 -4.11
C ASP A 520 -18.20 12.41 -4.63
N ALA A 521 -17.51 13.12 -3.74
CA ALA A 521 -16.35 13.93 -4.12
C ALA A 521 -15.13 13.07 -4.53
N ALA A 522 -15.11 11.79 -4.15
CA ALA A 522 -14.08 10.83 -4.54
C ALA A 522 -14.33 10.19 -5.92
N SER A 523 -15.48 10.45 -6.56
CA SER A 523 -15.84 9.85 -7.85
C SER A 523 -15.42 10.68 -9.07
N LEU A 524 -14.50 11.62 -8.90
CA LEU A 524 -14.07 12.52 -9.97
C LEU A 524 -13.29 11.74 -11.03
N ARG A 525 -13.74 11.79 -12.29
CA ARG A 525 -13.12 11.03 -13.40
C ARG A 525 -12.22 11.94 -14.22
N ILE A 526 -11.08 11.41 -14.65
CA ILE A 526 -10.20 12.10 -15.62
C ILE A 526 -11.00 12.38 -16.90
N GLY A 527 -10.91 13.60 -17.40
CA GLY A 527 -11.67 14.09 -18.55
C GLY A 527 -13.11 14.52 -18.23
N GLN A 528 -13.54 14.46 -16.97
CA GLN A 528 -14.86 14.98 -16.56
C GLN A 528 -14.90 16.50 -16.67
N GLU A 529 -15.94 17.02 -17.33
CA GLU A 529 -16.17 18.46 -17.43
C GLU A 529 -16.91 18.98 -16.20
N LEU A 530 -16.30 19.91 -15.48
CA LEU A 530 -16.89 20.62 -14.35
C LEU A 530 -17.26 22.04 -14.75
N VAL A 531 -18.50 22.40 -14.43
CA VAL A 531 -19.02 23.76 -14.50
C VAL A 531 -18.55 24.54 -13.28
N ILE A 532 -17.82 25.62 -13.51
CA ILE A 532 -17.29 26.51 -12.49
C ILE A 532 -17.74 27.95 -12.79
N TYR A 533 -18.12 28.72 -11.76
CA TYR A 533 -18.45 30.14 -11.87
C TYR A 533 -17.46 30.98 -11.04
N PRO A 534 -16.29 31.35 -11.58
CA PRO A 534 -15.28 32.12 -10.84
C PRO A 534 -15.77 33.53 -10.49
N GLY A 535 -15.27 34.07 -9.36
CA GLY A 535 -15.61 35.41 -8.88
C GLY A 535 -16.81 35.48 -7.92
N GLN A 536 -17.39 34.34 -7.56
CA GLN A 536 -18.33 34.24 -6.43
C GLN A 536 -17.51 34.05 -5.14
N SER A 537 -16.95 35.14 -4.62
CA SER A 537 -16.19 35.10 -3.37
C SER A 537 -17.10 34.71 -2.21
N VAL A 538 -16.57 33.86 -1.32
CA VAL A 538 -17.22 33.34 -0.11
C VAL A 538 -17.55 34.49 0.86
N PHE A 539 -18.67 34.35 1.57
CA PHE A 539 -19.26 35.15 2.66
C PHE A 539 -20.48 36.02 2.33
N THR A 540 -21.66 35.45 2.62
CA THR A 540 -22.73 36.15 3.35
C THR A 540 -23.41 35.20 4.32
N ALA A 541 -23.42 35.59 5.60
CA ALA A 541 -24.16 34.92 6.66
C ALA A 541 -25.67 35.12 6.47
N GLY A 542 -26.45 34.05 6.70
CA GLY A 542 -27.87 34.13 7.05
C GLY A 542 -28.80 33.21 6.27
N GLY A 543 -29.56 32.36 6.99
CA GLY A 543 -30.85 31.82 6.52
C GLY A 543 -31.03 30.31 6.64
N THR A 544 -31.54 29.88 7.79
CA THR A 544 -31.99 28.54 8.17
C THR A 544 -32.95 27.85 7.20
N SER A 545 -32.81 26.52 7.08
CA SER A 545 -33.94 25.58 6.91
C SER A 545 -33.57 24.22 7.52
N THR A 546 -34.07 24.04 8.73
CA THR A 546 -34.07 22.81 9.54
C THR A 546 -34.77 21.65 8.85
N SER A 547 -34.10 20.50 8.80
CA SER A 547 -34.76 19.20 8.96
C SER A 547 -33.83 18.26 9.73
N SER A 548 -34.15 18.06 11.02
CA SER A 548 -33.58 16.98 11.82
C SER A 548 -34.08 15.64 11.30
N PRO A 549 -33.21 14.63 11.19
CA PRO A 549 -33.61 13.24 11.32
C PRO A 549 -33.55 12.82 12.79
N SER A 550 -34.47 11.93 13.10
CA SER A 550 -34.87 11.40 14.39
C SER A 550 -33.79 10.62 15.13
N SER A 551 -33.87 10.74 16.44
CA SER A 551 -33.27 9.95 17.51
C SER A 551 -33.32 8.42 17.29
N SER A 552 -32.16 7.82 17.05
CA SER A 552 -31.69 6.66 17.83
C SER A 552 -30.66 7.19 18.82
N SER A 553 -30.76 6.77 20.08
CA SER A 553 -29.95 7.29 21.19
C SER A 553 -28.50 6.80 21.09
N SER A 554 -27.67 7.48 20.33
CA SER A 554 -26.22 7.32 20.43
C SER A 554 -25.67 8.18 21.56
N SER A 555 -24.90 7.57 22.45
CA SER A 555 -24.23 8.28 23.54
C SER A 555 -23.19 9.26 22.98
N LYS A 556 -23.22 10.51 23.44
CA LYS A 556 -22.29 11.56 23.03
C LYS A 556 -20.86 11.21 23.50
N VAL A 557 -19.93 11.07 22.56
CA VAL A 557 -18.50 10.90 22.82
C VAL A 557 -17.75 12.19 22.49
N ILE A 558 -16.78 12.56 23.33
CA ILE A 558 -15.85 13.65 23.05
C ILE A 558 -14.51 13.01 22.65
N HIS A 559 -14.12 13.21 21.40
CA HIS A 559 -12.84 12.76 20.87
C HIS A 559 -11.85 13.93 20.87
N THR A 560 -10.74 13.80 21.58
CA THR A 560 -9.65 14.78 21.55
C THR A 560 -8.70 14.42 20.42
N VAL A 561 -8.60 15.31 19.42
CA VAL A 561 -7.75 15.13 18.23
C VAL A 561 -6.29 14.93 18.65
N LYS A 562 -5.71 13.82 18.23
CA LYS A 562 -4.30 13.47 18.41
C LYS A 562 -3.47 13.91 17.21
N SER A 563 -2.16 13.92 17.39
CA SER A 563 -1.21 14.29 16.33
C SER A 563 -1.34 13.33 15.13
N GLY A 564 -1.53 13.89 13.93
CA GLY A 564 -1.62 13.12 12.67
C GLY A 564 -3.01 12.60 12.31
N GLU A 565 -4.05 12.84 13.11
CA GLU A 565 -5.42 12.47 12.75
C GLU A 565 -6.04 13.49 11.77
N VAL A 566 -6.83 13.00 10.82
CA VAL A 566 -7.65 13.82 9.91
C VAL A 566 -9.12 13.47 10.09
N LEU A 567 -10.03 14.43 9.81
CA LEU A 567 -11.47 14.27 10.08
C LEU A 567 -12.10 13.04 9.43
N SER A 568 -11.61 12.60 8.26
CA SER A 568 -12.07 11.38 7.61
C SER A 568 -11.75 10.14 8.43
N VAL A 569 -10.54 10.05 8.98
CA VAL A 569 -10.08 8.95 9.83
C VAL A 569 -10.83 8.94 11.17
N ILE A 570 -11.09 10.12 11.76
CA ILE A 570 -11.87 10.22 13.00
C ILE A 570 -13.34 9.83 12.76
N ALA A 571 -13.95 10.30 11.67
CA ALA A 571 -15.32 9.92 11.31
C ALA A 571 -15.44 8.41 11.09
N GLU A 572 -14.45 7.82 10.42
CA GLU A 572 -14.34 6.38 10.19
C GLU A 572 -14.14 5.59 11.50
N GLN A 573 -13.32 6.08 12.42
CA GLN A 573 -13.09 5.46 13.73
C GLN A 573 -14.38 5.25 14.52
N TYR A 574 -15.34 6.18 14.41
CA TYR A 574 -16.62 6.11 15.10
C TYR A 574 -17.78 5.62 14.21
N ASN A 575 -17.48 5.16 13.01
CA ASN A 575 -18.45 4.68 12.02
C ASN A 575 -19.57 5.70 11.72
N VAL A 576 -19.19 6.96 11.55
CA VAL A 576 -20.08 8.09 11.21
C VAL A 576 -19.63 8.75 9.92
N GLY A 577 -20.54 9.42 9.22
CA GLY A 577 -20.21 10.16 8.00
C GLY A 577 -19.39 11.42 8.29
N LEU A 578 -18.41 11.72 7.43
CA LEU A 578 -17.58 12.94 7.52
C LEU A 578 -18.42 14.23 7.60
N SER A 579 -19.51 14.29 6.82
CA SER A 579 -20.45 15.43 6.85
C SER A 579 -21.18 15.58 8.19
N GLN A 580 -21.41 14.47 8.90
CA GLN A 580 -22.03 14.49 10.23
C GLN A 580 -21.05 15.03 11.27
N VAL A 581 -19.78 14.60 11.24
CA VAL A 581 -18.73 15.11 12.15
C VAL A 581 -18.48 16.60 11.93
N ILE A 582 -18.43 17.03 10.67
CA ILE A 582 -18.32 18.45 10.29
C ILE A 582 -19.53 19.24 10.82
N GLY A 583 -20.73 18.70 10.63
CA GLY A 583 -21.98 19.31 11.09
C GLY A 583 -22.10 19.42 12.62
N TRP A 584 -21.69 18.39 13.36
CA TRP A 584 -21.74 18.38 14.83
C TRP A 584 -20.76 19.37 15.47
N ASN A 585 -19.65 19.65 14.79
CA ASN A 585 -18.55 20.47 15.30
C ASN A 585 -18.42 21.84 14.63
N ASN A 586 -19.35 22.20 13.74
CA ASN A 586 -19.35 23.46 12.99
C ASN A 586 -18.00 23.76 12.30
N ILE A 587 -17.35 22.74 11.75
CA ILE A 587 -16.02 22.89 11.13
C ILE A 587 -16.18 23.49 9.74
N THR A 588 -15.64 24.68 9.52
CA THR A 588 -15.72 25.39 8.23
C THR A 588 -14.58 25.04 7.28
N ASP A 589 -13.49 24.48 7.81
CA ASP A 589 -12.31 24.06 7.06
C ASP A 589 -11.72 22.77 7.68
N ALA A 590 -11.76 21.67 6.93
CA ALA A 590 -11.28 20.36 7.37
C ALA A 590 -9.75 20.30 7.56
N ALA A 591 -9.00 21.20 6.91
CA ALA A 591 -7.54 21.32 7.06
C ALA A 591 -7.14 22.09 8.32
N SER A 592 -8.10 22.72 9.01
CA SER A 592 -7.84 23.52 10.21
C SER A 592 -7.85 22.73 11.53
N LEU A 593 -7.96 21.40 11.47
CA LEU A 593 -8.04 20.53 12.64
C LEU A 593 -6.77 20.64 13.48
N ARG A 594 -6.91 21.05 14.75
CA ARG A 594 -5.77 21.26 15.65
C ARG A 594 -5.60 20.12 16.61
N ILE A 595 -4.35 19.75 16.89
CA ILE A 595 -4.01 18.81 17.96
C ILE A 595 -4.58 19.33 19.29
N GLY A 596 -5.25 18.46 20.04
CA GLY A 596 -5.94 18.81 21.28
C GLY A 596 -7.33 19.40 21.10
N GLN A 597 -7.82 19.56 19.86
CA GLN A 597 -9.20 19.99 19.60
C GLN A 597 -10.18 18.90 20.00
N GLU A 598 -11.24 19.26 20.74
CA GLU A 598 -12.30 18.32 21.10
C GLU A 598 -13.38 18.30 20.02
N LEU A 599 -13.70 17.10 19.54
CA LEU A 599 -14.79 16.83 18.60
C LEU A 599 -15.92 16.08 19.30
N VAL A 600 -17.12 16.63 19.15
CA VAL A 600 -18.36 15.96 19.51
C VAL A 600 -18.70 14.94 18.44
N ILE A 601 -18.81 13.68 18.85
CA ILE A 601 -19.16 12.54 18.00
C ILE A 601 -20.36 11.82 18.62
N TYR A 602 -21.29 11.37 17.78
CA TYR A 602 -22.41 10.52 18.18
C TYR A 602 -22.26 9.16 17.47
N PRO A 603 -21.49 8.22 18.05
CA PRO A 603 -21.17 6.94 17.43
C PRO A 603 -22.41 6.04 17.33
N ASP A 604 -22.48 5.19 16.31
CA ASP A 604 -23.54 4.19 16.23
C ASP A 604 -23.31 3.10 17.29
N GLU A 605 -24.31 2.75 18.12
CA GLU A 605 -24.16 1.91 19.35
C GLU A 605 -23.69 0.45 19.12
N SER A 606 -23.25 0.11 17.91
CA SER A 606 -22.80 -1.24 17.56
C SER A 606 -21.39 -1.62 18.04
N ASN A 607 -20.62 -0.72 18.69
CA ASN A 607 -19.22 -1.01 19.12
C ASN A 607 -18.67 -0.08 20.24
N LEU A 608 -19.38 0.10 21.36
CA LEU A 608 -18.71 0.57 22.58
C LEU A 608 -18.37 -0.63 23.46
N ASP A 609 -17.32 -1.37 23.06
CA ASP A 609 -16.41 -2.14 23.93
C ASP A 609 -15.16 -2.61 23.15
#